data_AF-A0A956IFF6-F1
#
_entry.id   AF-A0A956IFF6-F1
#
_cell.length_a   1.000
_cell.length_b   1.000
_cell.length_c   1.000
_cell.angle_alpha   90.00
_cell.angle_beta   90.00
_cell.angle_gamma   90.00
#
_symmetry.space_group_name_H-M   'P 1'
#
loop_
_entity.id
_entity.type
_entity.pdbx_description
1 polymer ?
#
loop_
_entity_poly.entity_id
_entity_poly.type
_entity_poly.pdbx_seq_one_letter_code
_entity_poly.pdbx_strand_id
1 'polypeptide(L)'
;MAVDANDNLLIGGGFRGTIDFGSGPLIGTGSSDDVFVAKLGPGGEALWSLRGGDAFDQFVSAIATTPSGDVVIAGKLLSQLDLGSGPVSDLGGGFAMFLASLSP
;
A
#
# COMPACT_ATOMS: atom_id res chain seq x y z
N MET A 1 -2.63 4.75 -9.10
CA MET A 1 -3.78 3.84 -9.29
C MET A 1 -3.54 3.00 -10.53
N ALA A 2 -4.12 1.80 -10.61
CA ALA A 2 -4.06 0.90 -11.75
C ALA A 2 -5.37 0.09 -11.86
N VAL A 3 -5.60 -0.58 -12.98
CA VAL A 3 -6.74 -1.48 -13.20
C VAL A 3 -6.19 -2.85 -13.60
N ASP A 4 -6.73 -3.94 -13.05
CA ASP A 4 -6.34 -5.30 -13.42
C ASP A 4 -7.17 -5.86 -14.59
N ALA A 5 -6.86 -7.09 -15.03
CA ALA A 5 -7.55 -7.72 -16.17
C ALA A 5 -9.04 -8.07 -15.90
N ASN A 6 -9.50 -7.95 -14.65
CA ASN A 6 -10.89 -8.20 -14.25
C ASN A 6 -11.63 -6.88 -13.93
N ASP A 7 -11.11 -5.73 -14.39
CA ASP A 7 -11.64 -4.39 -14.12
C ASP A 7 -11.63 -3.99 -12.63
N ASN A 8 -10.83 -4.67 -11.79
CA ASN A 8 -10.66 -4.26 -10.41
C ASN A 8 -9.73 -3.04 -10.35
N LEU A 9 -10.10 -2.06 -9.52
CA LEU A 9 -9.33 -0.85 -9.28
C LEU A 9 -8.34 -1.07 -8.14
N LEU A 10 -7.06 -0.78 -8.40
CA LEU A 10 -6.00 -0.74 -7.41
C LEU A 10 -5.64 0.70 -7.09
N ILE A 11 -5.83 1.09 -5.83
CA ILE A 11 -5.45 2.39 -5.30
C ILE A 11 -4.46 2.24 -4.15
N GLY A 12 -3.68 3.27 -3.94
CA GLY A 12 -2.80 3.38 -2.79
C GLY A 12 -2.27 4.80 -2.66
N GLY A 13 -1.84 5.12 -1.46
CA GLY A 13 -1.48 6.48 -1.08
C GLY A 13 -1.10 6.54 0.40
N GLY A 14 -0.86 7.76 0.88
CA GLY A 14 -0.61 8.03 2.30
C GLY A 14 -1.91 8.31 3.05
N PHE A 15 -1.97 7.93 4.32
CA PHE A 15 -3.06 8.31 5.23
C PHE A 15 -2.57 8.48 6.67
N ARG A 16 -3.34 9.26 7.45
CA ARG A 16 -3.17 9.41 8.90
C ARG A 16 -4.50 9.11 9.60
N GLY A 17 -4.41 8.56 10.80
CA GLY A 17 -5.61 8.16 11.57
C GLY A 17 -6.20 6.87 11.04
N THR A 18 -7.52 6.80 10.89
CA THR A 18 -8.23 5.59 10.44
C THR A 18 -8.90 5.83 9.10
N ILE A 19 -8.77 4.87 8.19
CA ILE A 19 -9.48 4.84 6.91
C ILE A 19 -10.19 3.49 6.75
N ASP A 20 -11.34 3.47 6.08
CA ASP A 20 -12.06 2.25 5.75
C ASP A 20 -12.55 2.33 4.29
N PHE A 21 -12.24 1.30 3.51
CA PHE A 21 -12.63 1.18 2.10
C PHE A 21 -13.87 0.29 1.91
N GLY A 22 -14.39 -0.30 2.98
CA GLY A 22 -15.48 -1.28 2.97
C GLY A 22 -15.05 -2.70 3.34
N SER A 23 -13.75 -2.93 3.59
CA SER A 23 -13.18 -4.20 4.05
C SER A 23 -12.78 -4.19 5.53
N GLY A 24 -13.16 -3.15 6.26
CA GLY A 24 -12.83 -2.93 7.66
C GLY A 24 -11.75 -1.85 7.84
N PRO A 25 -11.62 -1.31 9.07
CA PRO A 25 -10.75 -0.16 9.32
C PRO A 25 -9.26 -0.53 9.22
N LEU A 26 -8.53 0.26 8.44
CA LEU A 26 -7.08 0.37 8.53
C LEU A 26 -6.74 1.46 9.54
N ILE A 27 -6.08 1.08 10.62
CA ILE A 27 -5.66 2.00 11.68
C ILE A 27 -4.20 2.36 11.44
N GLY A 28 -3.95 3.62 11.17
CA GLY A 28 -2.61 4.16 11.01
C GLY A 28 -1.93 4.45 12.35
N THR A 29 -0.62 4.68 12.34
CA THR A 29 0.14 5.05 13.55
C THR A 29 -0.27 6.40 14.14
N GLY A 30 -0.81 7.28 13.31
CA GLY A 30 -1.38 8.58 13.69
C GLY A 30 -0.37 9.72 13.79
N SER A 31 0.93 9.44 13.98
CA SER A 31 2.00 10.44 14.06
C SER A 31 2.71 10.70 12.72
N SER A 32 2.66 9.76 11.79
CA SER A 32 3.29 9.80 10.47
C SER A 32 2.32 9.35 9.38
N ASP A 33 2.69 9.61 8.12
CA ASP A 33 1.96 9.06 6.98
C ASP A 33 2.25 7.56 6.82
N ASP A 34 1.25 6.72 7.06
CA ASP A 34 1.26 5.32 6.68
C ASP A 34 0.84 5.18 5.22
N VAL A 35 1.25 4.09 4.57
CA VAL A 35 0.75 3.75 3.24
C VAL A 35 -0.42 2.79 3.32
N PHE A 36 -1.39 2.97 2.43
CA PHE A 36 -2.44 1.99 2.17
C PHE A 36 -2.36 1.47 0.74
N VAL A 37 -2.87 0.26 0.54
CA VAL A 37 -3.17 -0.32 -0.76
C VAL A 37 -4.56 -0.93 -0.66
N ALA A 38 -5.46 -0.63 -1.57
CA ALA A 38 -6.78 -1.23 -1.61
C ALA A 38 -7.10 -1.72 -3.02
N LYS A 39 -7.74 -2.88 -3.08
CA LYS A 39 -8.35 -3.42 -4.29
C LYS A 39 -9.85 -3.33 -4.17
N LEU A 40 -10.44 -2.61 -5.11
CA LEU A 40 -11.88 -2.45 -5.24
C LEU A 40 -12.34 -3.19 -6.50
N GLY A 41 -13.51 -3.82 -6.44
CA GLY A 41 -14.12 -4.39 -7.62
C GLY A 41 -14.68 -3.30 -8.56
N PRO A 42 -15.19 -3.69 -9.74
CA PRO A 42 -15.66 -2.73 -10.75
C PRO A 42 -16.82 -1.84 -10.26
N GLY A 43 -17.58 -2.29 -9.26
CA GLY A 43 -18.65 -1.54 -8.61
C GLY A 43 -18.19 -0.65 -7.45
N GLY A 44 -16.90 -0.65 -7.12
CA GLY A 44 -16.32 0.08 -5.99
C GLY A 44 -16.35 -0.67 -4.65
N GLU A 45 -16.83 -1.91 -4.63
CA GLU A 45 -16.80 -2.77 -3.45
C GLU A 45 -15.37 -3.14 -3.05
N ALA A 46 -15.02 -3.06 -1.78
CA ALA A 46 -13.69 -3.49 -1.34
C ALA A 46 -13.54 -5.00 -1.41
N LEU A 47 -12.54 -5.45 -2.17
CA LEU A 47 -12.10 -6.84 -2.19
C LEU A 47 -11.09 -7.10 -1.08
N TRP A 48 -10.14 -6.17 -0.90
CA TRP A 48 -9.20 -6.17 0.22
C TRP A 48 -8.55 -4.80 0.41
N SER A 49 -8.00 -4.57 1.59
CA SER A 49 -7.19 -3.39 1.91
C SER A 49 -6.05 -3.75 2.85
N LEU A 50 -4.88 -3.17 2.63
CA LEU A 50 -3.66 -3.38 3.39
C LEU A 50 -3.09 -2.04 3.85
N ARG A 51 -2.50 -2.03 5.04
CA ARG A 51 -1.75 -0.91 5.60
C ARG A 51 -0.30 -1.33 5.81
N GLY A 52 0.62 -0.45 5.44
CA GLY A 52 2.04 -0.56 5.78
C GLY A 52 2.54 0.74 6.36
N GLY A 53 3.42 0.65 7.34
CA GLY A 53 4.07 1.82 7.92
C GLY A 53 4.59 1.59 9.32
N ASP A 54 5.22 2.60 9.89
CA ASP A 54 5.78 2.57 11.24
C ASP A 54 5.70 3.97 11.88
N ALA A 55 6.58 4.29 12.82
CA ALA A 55 6.61 5.59 13.47
C ALA A 55 7.08 6.75 12.56
N PHE A 56 7.54 6.46 11.34
CA PHE A 56 8.05 7.41 10.36
C PHE A 56 7.20 7.45 9.09
N ASP A 57 7.48 8.39 8.19
CA ASP A 57 6.68 8.57 6.98
C ASP A 57 7.01 7.54 5.89
N GLN A 58 5.97 6.97 5.30
CA GLN A 58 6.03 6.15 4.09
C GLN A 58 5.18 6.77 2.98
N PHE A 59 5.61 6.60 1.73
CA PHE A 59 4.94 7.17 0.58
C PHE A 59 4.87 6.16 -0.56
N VAL A 60 3.67 6.03 -1.15
CA VAL A 60 3.48 5.36 -2.44
C VAL A 60 3.66 6.39 -3.55
N SER A 61 4.48 6.08 -4.54
CA SER A 61 4.68 6.92 -5.73
C SER A 61 4.06 6.32 -6.98
N ALA A 62 3.98 4.99 -7.09
CA ALA A 62 3.40 4.31 -8.24
C ALA A 62 2.76 2.97 -7.87
N ILE A 63 1.75 2.59 -8.66
CA ILE A 63 1.07 1.29 -8.60
C ILE A 63 0.89 0.81 -10.03
N ALA A 64 1.20 -0.46 -10.28
CA ALA A 64 0.96 -1.14 -11.54
C ALA A 64 0.41 -2.55 -11.29
N THR A 65 -0.22 -3.12 -12.30
CA THR A 65 -0.73 -4.49 -12.30
C THR A 65 0.00 -5.32 -13.34
N THR A 66 0.27 -6.58 -13.03
CA THR A 66 0.80 -7.54 -14.00
C THR A 66 -0.37 -8.27 -14.70
N PRO A 67 -0.15 -8.87 -15.89
CA PRO A 67 -1.16 -9.72 -16.53
C PRO A 67 -1.58 -10.94 -15.67
N SER A 68 -0.73 -11.39 -14.75
CA SER A 68 -1.05 -12.45 -13.77
C SER A 68 -1.94 -11.97 -12.61
N GLY A 69 -2.18 -10.66 -12.50
CA GLY A 69 -3.01 -10.07 -11.44
C GLY A 69 -2.22 -9.65 -10.19
N ASP A 70 -0.90 -9.71 -10.22
CA ASP A 70 -0.05 -9.18 -9.15
C ASP A 70 -0.10 -7.65 -9.14
N VAL A 71 0.04 -7.06 -7.96
CA VAL A 71 0.09 -5.62 -7.77
C VAL A 71 1.52 -5.23 -7.44
N VAL A 72 2.12 -4.40 -8.27
CA VAL A 72 3.46 -3.84 -8.05
C VAL A 72 3.32 -2.42 -7.50
N ILE A 73 3.99 -2.16 -6.37
CA ILE A 73 3.96 -0.88 -5.69
C ILE A 73 5.39 -0.36 -5.60
N ALA A 74 5.58 0.90 -5.97
CA ALA A 74 6.84 1.61 -5.77
C ALA A 74 6.62 2.82 -4.86
N GLY A 75 7.65 3.17 -4.12
CA GLY A 75 7.57 4.27 -3.17
C GLY A 75 8.88 4.53 -2.45
N LYS A 76 8.77 5.29 -1.37
CA LYS A 76 9.86 5.56 -0.44
C LYS A 76 9.39 5.32 1.00
N LEU A 77 10.30 4.84 1.83
CA LEU A 77 10.08 4.58 3.24
C LEU A 77 11.20 5.20 4.07
N LEU A 78 10.88 5.55 5.31
CA LEU A 78 11.85 5.72 6.39
C LEU A 78 11.73 4.52 7.33
N SER A 79 12.87 4.06 7.86
CA SER A 79 12.94 2.94 8.81
C SER A 79 12.42 1.63 8.23
N GLN A 80 11.14 1.27 8.35
CA GLN A 80 10.62 -0.03 7.95
C GLN A 80 9.26 0.09 7.25
N LEU A 81 9.04 -0.78 6.26
CA LEU A 81 7.75 -1.01 5.63
C LEU A 81 7.45 -2.50 5.58
N ASP A 82 6.27 -2.91 6.04
CA ASP A 82 5.75 -4.26 5.83
C ASP A 82 4.37 -4.16 5.18
N LEU A 83 4.20 -4.84 4.05
CA LEU A 83 2.95 -4.92 3.29
C LEU A 83 2.37 -6.35 3.29
N GLY A 84 2.82 -7.21 4.21
CA GLY A 84 2.34 -8.59 4.40
C GLY A 84 3.32 -9.68 3.97
N SER A 85 4.45 -9.33 3.34
CA SER A 85 5.51 -10.28 2.93
C SER A 85 6.74 -10.23 3.85
N GLY A 86 6.65 -9.50 4.96
CA GLY A 86 7.75 -9.23 5.86
C GLY A 86 8.41 -7.86 5.60
N PRO A 87 9.25 -7.40 6.55
CA PRO A 87 9.74 -6.03 6.56
C PRO A 87 10.81 -5.74 5.51
N VAL A 88 10.65 -4.61 4.83
CA VAL A 88 11.69 -3.93 4.03
C VAL A 88 12.21 -2.76 4.84
N SER A 89 13.51 -2.75 5.11
CA SER A 89 14.15 -1.74 5.96
C SER A 89 15.07 -0.81 5.17
N ASP A 90 15.04 0.47 5.53
CA ASP A 90 16.12 1.41 5.28
C ASP A 90 17.34 1.02 6.13
N LEU A 91 18.53 1.11 5.55
CA LEU A 91 19.81 0.83 6.21
C LEU A 91 20.60 2.12 6.54
N GLY A 92 20.08 3.31 6.27
CA GLY A 92 20.75 4.57 6.55
C GLY A 92 19.81 5.77 6.59
N GLY A 93 19.64 6.34 7.79
CA GLY A 93 18.67 7.37 8.27
C GLY A 93 18.11 8.43 7.32
N GLY A 94 17.52 7.99 6.21
CA GLY A 94 16.94 8.81 5.15
C GLY A 94 15.94 7.98 4.35
N PHE A 95 15.37 8.55 3.30
CA PHE A 95 14.41 7.81 2.49
C PHE A 95 15.09 6.72 1.68
N ALA A 96 14.68 5.47 1.86
CA ALA A 96 14.99 4.35 0.97
C ALA A 96 13.86 4.15 -0.04
N MET A 97 14.22 3.82 -1.29
CA MET A 97 13.22 3.41 -2.28
C MET A 97 12.85 1.94 -2.07
N PHE A 98 11.60 1.61 -2.31
CA PHE A 98 11.15 0.22 -2.32
C PHE A 98 10.38 -0.12 -3.59
N LEU A 99 10.40 -1.40 -3.92
CA LEU A 99 9.50 -2.05 -4.85
C LEU A 99 8.92 -3.28 -4.14
N ALA A 100 7.59 -3.39 -4.12
CA ALA A 100 6.89 -4.52 -3.53
C ALA A 100 5.95 -5.15 -4.56
N SER A 101 5.83 -6.47 -4.54
CA SER A 101 4.84 -7.22 -5.32
C SER A 101 3.89 -7.91 -4.37
N LEU A 102 2.59 -7.70 -4.58
CA LEU A 102 1.52 -8.36 -3.84
C LEU A 102 0.81 -9.33 -4.78
N SER A 103 0.94 -10.62 -4.49
CA SER A 103 0.19 -11.67 -5.17
C SER A 103 -1.11 -11.92 -4.39
N PRO A 104 -2.28 -11.84 -5.02
CA PRO A 104 -3.58 -12.12 -4.39
C PRO A 104 -3.71 -13.56 -3.87
#